data_AF-A0A7Y0S5Y5-F1
#
_entry.id   AF-A0A7Y0S5Y5-F1
#
_cell.length_a   1.000
_cell.length_b   1.000
_cell.length_c   1.000
_cell.angle_alpha   90.00
_cell.angle_beta   90.00
_cell.angle_gamma   90.00
#
_symmetry.space_group_name_H-M   'P 1'
#
loop_
_entity.id
_entity.type
_entity.pdbx_description
1 polymer ?
#
loop_
_entity_poly.entity_id
_entity_poly.type
_entity_poly.pdbx_seq_one_letter_code
_entity_poly.pdbx_strand_id
1 'polypeptide(L)' 'VAGGNGRSIDMGDSIALTLDYQSDALETIFGWNSMFVREEDNVFDGQPKKASYDVHNLYAQWVPSDIDGLSVTFGI' A
#
# COMPACT_ATOMS: atom_id res chain seq x y z
N VAL A 1 -18.41 16.69 7.33
CA VAL A 1 -19.35 17.23 6.32
C VAL A 1 -19.59 16.11 5.31
N ALA A 2 -20.82 15.68 5.05
CA ALA A 2 -21.06 14.59 4.08
C ALA A 2 -20.77 15.06 2.65
N GLY A 3 -20.17 14.21 1.82
CA GLY A 3 -20.15 14.45 0.38
C GLY A 3 -21.59 14.51 -0.14
N GLY A 4 -21.89 15.40 -1.09
CA GLY A 4 -23.24 15.67 -1.61
C GLY A 4 -23.99 14.48 -2.23
N ASN A 5 -23.43 13.28 -2.12
CA ASN A 5 -23.89 11.97 -2.57
C ASN A 5 -24.19 11.00 -1.40
N GLY A 6 -24.22 11.47 -0.15
CA GLY A 6 -24.61 10.65 1.01
C GLY A 6 -23.58 9.60 1.42
N ARG A 7 -22.32 9.78 1.01
CA ARG A 7 -21.18 8.95 1.42
C ARG A 7 -20.26 9.79 2.29
N SER A 8 -19.69 9.18 3.33
CA SER A 8 -18.59 9.81 4.05
C SER A 8 -17.46 10.11 3.07
N ILE A 9 -16.99 11.37 3.07
CA ILE A 9 -15.81 11.81 2.32
C ILE A 9 -14.53 11.61 3.13
N ASP A 10 -14.64 11.18 4.39
CA ASP A 10 -13.48 10.90 5.21
C ASP A 10 -12.85 9.58 4.78
N MET A 11 -11.61 9.68 4.31
CA MET A 11 -10.70 8.55 4.32
C MET A 11 -10.37 8.30 5.79
N GLY A 12 -10.99 7.28 6.37
CA GLY A 12 -10.69 6.86 7.74
C GLY A 12 -9.19 6.66 7.97
N ASP A 13 -8.79 6.73 9.24
CA ASP A 13 -7.40 6.60 9.67
C ASP A 13 -6.71 5.37 9.03
N SER A 14 -5.47 5.54 8.58
CA SER A 14 -4.66 4.47 8.05
C SER A 14 -3.27 4.41 8.67
N ILE A 15 -2.68 3.22 8.68
CA ILE A 15 -1.31 2.95 9.08
C ILE A 15 -0.59 2.37 7.86
N ALA A 16 0.52 2.98 7.47
CA ALA A 16 1.36 2.52 6.37
C ALA A 16 2.69 1.97 6.89
N LEU A 17 3.14 0.86 6.30
CA LEU A 17 4.44 0.25 6.51
C LEU A 17 5.13 0.09 5.15
N THR A 18 6.36 0.59 5.05
CA THR A 18 7.24 0.38 3.89
C THR A 18 8.54 -0.25 4.38
N LEU A 19 8.93 -1.34 3.74
CA LEU A 19 10.17 -2.06 4.00
C LEU A 19 10.89 -2.30 2.69
N ASP A 20 12.16 -1.92 2.65
CA ASP A 20 13.06 -2.20 1.53
C ASP A 20 14.32 -2.89 2.05
N TYR A 21 14.68 -4.00 1.43
CA TYR A 21 15.90 -4.75 1.71
C TYR A 21 16.74 -4.86 0.44
N GLN A 22 17.93 -4.27 0.48
CA GLN A 22 18.90 -4.35 -0.61
C GLN A 22 19.85 -5.53 -0.37
N SER A 23 19.89 -6.45 -1.34
CA SER A 23 20.84 -7.55 -1.35
C SER A 23 21.91 -7.31 -2.41
N ASP A 24 23.11 -6.96 -1.99
CA ASP A 24 24.24 -6.77 -2.90
C ASP A 24 24.65 -8.08 -3.60
N ALA A 25 24.53 -9.21 -2.89
CA ALA A 25 24.85 -10.54 -3.45
C ALA A 25 23.92 -10.97 -4.59
N LEU A 26 22.70 -10.40 -4.65
CA LEU A 26 21.70 -10.70 -5.66
C LEU A 26 21.48 -9.53 -6.62
N GLU A 27 22.16 -8.41 -6.41
CA GLU A 27 21.95 -7.16 -7.15
C GLU A 27 20.46 -6.78 -7.22
N THR A 28 19.73 -7.05 -6.13
CA THR A 28 18.28 -6.99 -6.09
C THR A 28 17.78 -6.26 -4.86
N ILE A 29 16.79 -5.39 -5.04
CA ILE A 29 16.02 -4.75 -3.99
C ILE A 29 14.70 -5.49 -3.84
N PHE A 30 14.38 -5.92 -2.63
CA PHE A 30 13.08 -6.46 -2.27
C PHE A 30 12.31 -5.43 -1.49
N GLY A 31 11.10 -5.11 -1.93
CA GLY A 31 10.26 -4.14 -1.23
C GLY A 31 8.88 -4.71 -0.89
N TRP A 32 8.37 -4.27 0.26
CA TRP A 32 7.03 -4.56 0.72
C TRP A 32 6.39 -3.28 1.25
N ASN A 33 5.26 -2.92 0.64
CA ASN A 33 4.38 -1.85 1.11
C ASN A 33 3.09 -2.47 1.65
N SER A 34 2.68 -2.06 2.85
CA SER A 34 1.41 -2.44 3.44
C SER A 34 0.68 -1.21 3.93
N MET A 35 -0.63 -1.17 3.70
CA MET A 35 -1.51 -0.14 4.23
C MET A 35 -2.70 -0.81 4.91
N PHE A 36 -2.87 -0.53 6.19
CA PHE A 36 -4.04 -0.92 6.95
C PHE A 36 -4.97 0.27 7.12
N VAL A 37 -6.21 0.14 6.65
CA VAL A 37 -7.27 1.14 6.82
C VAL A 37 -8.19 0.68 7.94
N ARG A 38 -8.39 1.55 8.93
CA ARG A 38 -9.21 1.27 10.12
C ARG A 38 -10.70 1.27 9.77
N GLU A 39 -11.51 0.71 10.65
CA GLU A 39 -12.97 0.79 10.56
C GLU A 39 -13.41 2.27 10.59
N GLU A 40 -14.31 2.64 9.69
CA GLU A 40 -14.93 3.97 9.67
C GLU A 40 -16.31 3.91 10.31
N ASP A 41 -16.49 4.66 11.39
CA ASP A 41 -17.75 4.80 12.12
C ASP A 41 -18.45 6.15 11.89
N ASN A 42 -17.82 7.08 11.14
CA ASN A 42 -18.44 8.32 10.65
C ASN A 42 -19.40 8.03 9.47
N VAL A 43 -20.40 7.21 9.75
CA VAL A 43 -21.51 6.88 8.86
C VAL A 43 -22.78 7.51 9.41
N PHE A 44 -23.78 7.76 8.56
CA PHE A 44 -25.08 8.25 9.03
C PHE A 44 -25.71 7.25 10.02
N ASP A 45 -26.47 7.77 10.99
CA ASP A 45 -27.18 6.94 11.97
C ASP A 45 -28.00 5.85 11.28
N GLY A 46 -27.80 4.59 11.71
CA GLY A 46 -28.46 3.42 11.16
C GLY A 46 -27.84 2.84 9.88
N GLN A 47 -26.77 3.43 9.33
CA GLN A 47 -25.99 2.83 8.24
C GLN A 47 -24.91 1.89 8.76
N PRO A 48 -24.58 0.82 8.02
CA PRO A 48 -23.49 -0.07 8.40
C PRO A 48 -22.15 0.67 8.34
N LYS A 49 -21.31 0.42 9.34
CA LYS A 49 -19.92 0.90 9.36
C LYS A 49 -19.11 0.30 8.21
N LYS A 50 -18.12 1.03 7.71
CA LYS A 50 -17.19 0.50 6.70
C LYS A 50 -16.11 -0.33 7.41
N ALA A 51 -16.05 -1.62 7.10
CA ALA A 51 -15.06 -2.52 7.68
C ALA A 51 -13.62 -2.12 7.32
N SER A 52 -12.69 -2.43 8.21
CA SER A 52 -11.26 -2.30 7.97
C SER A 52 -10.78 -3.21 6.84
N TYR A 53 -9.69 -2.84 6.18
CA TYR A 53 -9.04 -3.66 5.17
C TYR A 53 -7.54 -3.38 5.10
N ASP A 54 -6.79 -4.36 4.61
CA ASP A 54 -5.37 -4.31 4.38
C ASP A 54 -5.05 -4.46 2.88
N VAL A 55 -4.08 -3.68 2.41
CA VAL A 55 -3.54 -3.77 1.05
C VAL A 55 -2.05 -4.02 1.15
N HIS A 56 -1.57 -5.00 0.40
CA HIS A 56 -0.16 -5.38 0.35
C HIS A 56 0.33 -5.26 -1.10
N ASN A 57 1.50 -4.66 -1.27
CA ASN A 57 2.22 -4.65 -2.52
C ASN A 57 3.62 -5.18 -2.27
N LEU A 58 4.03 -6.19 -3.03
CA LEU A 58 5.36 -6.78 -2.94
C LEU A 58 6.05 -6.64 -4.28
N TYR A 59 7.32 -6.28 -4.26
CA TYR A 59 8.12 -6.18 -5.47
C TYR A 59 9.56 -6.64 -5.27
N ALA A 60 10.17 -7.04 -6.39
CA ALA A 60 11.59 -7.25 -6.50
C ALA A 60 12.09 -6.45 -7.71
N GLN A 61 13.18 -5.72 -7.53
CA GLN A 61 13.86 -4.97 -8.57
C GLN A 61 15.29 -5.48 -8.70
N TRP A 62 15.59 -6.11 -9.84
CA TRP A 62 16.93 -6.56 -10.18
C TRP A 62 17.63 -5.49 -11.03
N VAL A 63 18.84 -5.09 -10.62
CA VAL A 63 19.66 -4.07 -11.26
C VAL A 63 21.06 -4.65 -11.48
N PRO A 64 21.28 -5.42 -12.55
CA PRO A 64 22.55 -6.10 -12.78
C PRO A 64 23.70 -5.12 -13.01
N SER A 65 24.86 -5.42 -12.42
CA SER A 65 26.05 -4.59 -12.60
C SER A 65 26.73 -4.76 -13.97
N ASP A 66 26.53 -5.91 -14.62
CA ASP A 66 27.17 -6.26 -15.90
C ASP A 66 26.53 -5.56 -17.12
N ILE A 67 25.33 -5.00 -16.98
CA ILE A 67 24.60 -4.33 -18.06
C ILE A 67 24.16 -2.95 -17.58
N ASP A 68 24.95 -1.96 -17.96
CA ASP A 68 24.70 -0.57 -17.57
C ASP A 68 23.30 -0.10 -18.01
N GLY A 69 22.58 0.50 -17.07
CA GLY A 69 21.24 1.03 -17.27
C GLY A 69 20.09 0.01 -17.33
N LEU A 70 20.33 -1.30 -17.16
CA LEU A 70 19.25 -2.28 -17.08
C LEU A 70 18.63 -2.34 -15.68
N SER A 71 17.30 -2.27 -15.61
CA SER A 71 16.53 -2.54 -14.38
C SER A 71 15.28 -3.33 -14.75
N VAL A 72 15.01 -4.41 -14.00
CA VAL A 72 13.80 -5.22 -14.16
C VAL A 72 13.05 -5.25 -12.85
N THR A 73 11.79 -4.81 -12.88
CA THR A 73 10.90 -4.82 -11.71
C THR A 73 9.75 -5.78 -11.92
N PHE A 74 9.54 -6.67 -10.96
CA PHE A 74 8.35 -7.51 -10.87
C PHE A 74 7.62 -7.21 -9.56
N GLY A 75 6.30 -7.07 -9.60
CA GLY A 75 5.50 -6.84 -8.41
C GLY A 75 4.04 -7.27 -8.55
N ILE A 76 3.38 -7.40 -7.40
CA ILE A 76 1.97 -7.77 -7.24
C ILE A 76 1.27 -6.86 -6.24
#